data_AF-A0A1Z5KZ33-F1
#
_entry.id   AF-A0A1Z5KZ33-F1
#
_cell.length_a   1.000
_cell.length_b   1.000
_cell.length_c   1.000
_cell.angle_alpha   90.00
_cell.angle_beta   90.00
_cell.angle_gamma   90.00
#
_symmetry.space_group_name_H-M   'P 1'
#
loop_
_entity.id
_entity.type
_entity.pdbx_description
1 polymer ?
#
loop_
_entity_poly.entity_id
_entity_poly.type
_entity_poly.pdbx_seq_one_letter_code
_entity_poly.pdbx_strand_id
1 'polypeptide(L)' 'MYAGFEHCFRMRDGDEQRTYFALPPLVAPLKCSVLPLSNNTSFTDLVKEISQALTSHDVSHKVDDSSGDARTR' A
#
# COMPACT_ATOMS: atom_id res chain seq x y z
N MET A 1 -22.49 0.60 -1.92
CA MET A 1 -21.07 0.76 -1.53
C MET A 1 -20.81 0.29 -0.10
N TYR A 2 -21.70 0.53 0.87
CA TYR A 2 -21.56 0.10 2.27
C TYR A 2 -21.38 -1.42 2.46
N ALA A 3 -22.22 -2.25 1.83
CA ALA A 3 -22.12 -3.71 1.93
C ALA A 3 -20.77 -4.28 1.45
N GLY A 4 -20.13 -3.63 0.47
CA GLY A 4 -18.81 -4.04 0.00
C GLY A 4 -17.71 -3.80 1.02
N PHE A 5 -17.81 -2.70 1.78
CA PHE A 5 -16.85 -2.40 2.84
C PHE A 5 -17.03 -3.35 4.02
N GLU A 6 -18.26 -3.62 4.45
CA GLU A 6 -18.52 -4.54 5.55
C GLU A 6 -18.04 -5.97 5.25
N HIS A 7 -18.28 -6.47 4.02
CA HIS A 7 -17.83 -7.80 3.61
C HIS A 7 -16.31 -7.92 3.41
N CYS A 8 -15.65 -6.80 3.09
CA CYS A 8 -14.20 -6.79 2.87
C CYS A 8 -13.41 -6.44 4.13
N PHE A 9 -14.06 -5.96 5.19
CA PHE A 9 -13.39 -5.55 6.42
C PHE A 9 -12.87 -6.77 7.19
N ARG A 10 -11.58 -6.75 7.52
CA ARG A 10 -10.91 -7.79 8.30
C ARG A 10 -9.99 -7.17 9.34
N MET A 11 -9.86 -7.88 10.46
CA MET A 11 -8.94 -7.55 11.54
C MET A 11 -7.77 -8.54 11.48
N ARG A 12 -6.55 -8.06 11.74
CA ARG A 12 -5.37 -8.93 11.81
C ARG A 12 -5.28 -9.57 13.19
N ASP A 13 -5.06 -10.87 13.23
CA ASP A 13 -4.90 -11.62 14.47
C ASP A 13 -3.66 -11.11 15.23
N GLY A 14 -3.87 -10.64 16.47
CA GLY A 14 -2.82 -10.12 17.36
C GLY A 14 -2.64 -8.60 17.42
N ASP A 15 -3.38 -7.80 16.65
CA ASP A 15 -3.30 -6.33 16.72
C ASP A 15 -4.63 -5.68 16.30
N GLU A 16 -5.50 -5.40 17.28
CA GLU A 16 -6.89 -4.92 17.05
C GLU A 16 -6.95 -3.55 16.35
N GLN A 17 -5.86 -2.78 16.38
CA GLN A 17 -5.77 -1.51 15.65
C GLN A 17 -5.45 -1.70 14.16
N ARG A 18 -5.07 -2.90 13.73
CA ARG A 18 -4.71 -3.21 12.34
C ARG A 18 -5.86 -3.86 11.61
N THR A 19 -6.69 -2.98 11.06
CA THR A 19 -7.81 -3.36 10.19
C THR A 19 -7.43 -3.14 8.73
N TYR A 20 -7.89 -4.01 7.84
CA TYR A 20 -7.67 -3.88 6.41
C TYR A 20 -8.93 -4.26 5.62
N PHE A 21 -9.05 -3.72 4.42
CA PHE A 21 -10.12 -4.08 3.50
C PHE A 21 -9.56 -5.00 2.41
N ALA A 22 -10.07 -6.23 2.32
CA ALA A 22 -9.74 -7.20 1.27
C ALA A 22 -10.54 -6.92 -0.02
N LEU A 23 -10.42 -5.70 -0.56
CA LEU A 23 -11.10 -5.29 -1.78
C LEU A 23 -10.46 -5.94 -3.01
N PRO A 24 -11.25 -6.38 -4.01
CA PRO A 24 -10.71 -6.83 -5.29
C PRO A 24 -9.85 -5.74 -5.97
N PRO A 25 -8.77 -6.09 -6.68
CA PRO A 25 -7.86 -5.13 -7.30
C PRO A 25 -8.52 -4.25 -8.38
N LEU A 26 -9.67 -4.66 -8.91
CA LEU A 26 -10.46 -3.88 -9.86
C LEU A 26 -11.17 -2.69 -9.21
N VAL A 27 -11.56 -2.81 -7.93
CA VAL A 27 -12.31 -1.79 -7.19
C VAL A 27 -11.49 -1.12 -6.09
N ALA A 28 -10.29 -1.63 -5.82
CA ALA A 28 -9.36 -1.05 -4.87
C ALA A 28 -8.93 0.36 -5.34
N PRO A 29 -9.04 1.39 -4.48
CA PRO A 29 -8.66 2.76 -4.85
C PRO A 29 -7.16 2.92 -5.09
N LEU A 30 -6.35 2.09 -4.43
CA LEU A 30 -4.92 2.00 -4.60
C LEU A 30 -4.57 0.56 -4.98
N LYS A 31 -3.89 0.36 -6.11
CA LYS A 31 -3.51 -0.98 -6.57
C LYS A 31 -2.18 -1.43 -5.98
N CYS A 32 -1.22 -0.51 -5.84
CA CYS A 32 0.11 -0.82 -5.32
C CYS A 32 0.58 0.26 -4.35
N SER A 33 1.29 -0.15 -3.30
CA SER A 33 2.02 0.78 -2.42
C SER A 33 3.50 0.45 -2.52
N VAL A 34 4.34 1.48 -2.68
CA VAL A 34 5.79 1.35 -2.74
C VAL A 34 6.34 1.77 -1.40
N LEU A 35 6.93 0.82 -0.66
CA LEU A 35 7.46 1.04 0.68
C LEU A 35 8.96 0.75 0.70
N PRO A 36 9.82 1.76 0.91
CA PRO A 36 11.24 1.53 1.14
C PRO A 36 11.44 0.90 2.52
N LEU A 37 12.29 -0.14 2.60
CA LEU A 37 12.61 -0.81 3.87
C LEU A 37 13.38 0.10 4.84
N SER A 38 14.04 1.14 4.32
CA SER A 38 14.84 2.09 5.10
C SER A 38 14.95 3.40 4.34
N ASN A 39 15.10 4.51 5.07
CA ASN A 39 15.21 5.86 4.49
C ASN A 39 16.60 6.16 3.88
N ASN A 40 17.29 5.15 3.37
CA ASN A 40 18.59 5.35 2.73
C ASN A 40 18.37 5.96 1.35
N THR A 41 19.20 6.95 1.00
CA THR A 41 19.17 7.66 -0.29
C THR A 41 19.33 6.73 -1.49
N SER A 42 19.98 5.57 -1.31
CA SER A 42 20.12 4.54 -2.35
C SER A 42 18.79 3.91 -2.79
N PHE A 43 17.77 3.91 -1.93
CA PHE A 43 16.44 3.37 -2.27
C PHE A 43 15.55 4.41 -2.95
N THR A 44 15.85 5.70 -2.81
CA THR A 44 15.03 6.78 -3.35
C THR A 44 14.98 6.74 -4.88
N ASP A 45 16.11 6.49 -5.53
CA ASP A 45 16.17 6.33 -6.99
C ASP A 45 15.41 5.09 -7.46
N LEU A 46 15.53 3.97 -6.73
CA LEU A 46 14.85 2.73 -7.06
C LEU A 46 13.33 2.83 -6.88
N VAL A 47 12.88 3.50 -5.82
CA VAL A 47 11.46 3.82 -5.58
C VAL A 47 10.91 4.71 -6.70
N LYS A 48 11.70 5.67 -7.17
CA LYS A 48 11.32 6.56 -8.27
C LYS A 48 11.22 5.83 -9.60
N GLU A 49 12.15 4.93 -9.89
CA GLU A 49 12.11 4.08 -11.09
C GLU A 49 10.88 3.18 -11.09
N ILE A 50 10.58 2.52 -9.96
CA ILE A 50 9.39 1.69 -9.80
C ILE A 50 8.10 2.52 -9.95
N SER A 51 8.05 3.71 -9.33
CA SER A 51 6.91 4.63 -9.46
C SER A 51 6.68 5.05 -10.93
N GLN A 52 7.75 5.35 -11.67
CA GLN A 52 7.65 5.67 -13.09
C GLN A 52 7.18 4.48 -13.93
N ALA A 53 7.69 3.28 -13.66
CA ALA A 53 7.25 2.06 -14.34
C ALA A 53 5.76 1.77 -14.08
N LEU A 54 5.32 1.87 -12.81
CA LEU A 54 3.90 1.69 -12.43
C LEU A 54 3.00 2.73 -13.08
N THR A 55 3.43 3.99 -13.14
CA THR A 55 2.70 5.06 -13.86
C THR A 55 2.59 4.75 -15.34
N SER A 56 3.66 4.25 -15.96
CA SER A 56 3.69 3.90 -17.39
C SER A 56 2.73 2.75 -17.74
N HIS A 57 2.42 1.89 -16.76
CA HIS A 57 1.45 0.81 -16.88
C HIS A 57 0.03 1.19 -16.43
N ASP A 58 -0.26 2.48 -16.18
CA ASP A 58 -1.55 2.98 -15.69
C ASP A 58 -1.97 2.34 -14.34
N VAL A 59 -0.98 2.01 -13.50
CA VAL A 59 -1.19 1.43 -12.18
C VAL A 59 -1.20 2.53 -11.12
N SER A 60 -2.37 2.78 -10.54
CA SER A 60 -2.52 3.66 -9.38
C SER A 60 -1.67 3.15 -8.21
N HIS A 61 -0.63 3.92 -7.87
CA HIS A 61 0.31 3.57 -6.81
C HIS A 61 0.58 4.76 -5.88
N LYS A 62 1.03 4.46 -4.67
CA LYS A 62 1.40 5.47 -3.66
C LYS A 62 2.75 5.11 -3.06
N VAL A 63 3.64 6.09 -2.96
CA VAL A 63 4.91 5.95 -2.27
C VAL A 63 4.69 6.33 -0.80
N ASP A 64 4.98 5.42 0.12
CA ASP A 64 4.86 5.67 1.55
C ASP A 64 6.24 5.92 2.17
N ASP A 65 6.56 7.20 2.36
CA ASP A 65 7.82 7.68 2.98
C ASP A 65 7.67 7.92 4.49
N SER A 66 6.68 7.30 5.14
CA SER A 66 6.57 7.42 6.60
C SER A 66 7.86 6.90 7.26
N SER A 67 8.11 7.18 8.54
CA SER A 67 9.28 6.65 9.26
C SER A 67 8.94 5.43 10.15
N GLY A 68 7.73 4.88 10.01
CA GLY A 68 7.27 3.72 10.81
C GLY A 68 7.91 2.41 10.38
N ASP A 69 7.93 1.39 11.23
CA ASP A 69 8.45 0.08 10.85
C ASP A 69 7.61 -0.52 9.70
N ALA A 70 8.23 -1.14 8.69
CA ALA A 70 7.54 -1.71 7.53
C ALA A 70 6.49 -2.76 7.94
N ARG A 71 6.66 -3.40 9.11
CA ARG A 71 5.68 -4.34 9.66
C ARG A 71 4.46 -3.63 10.23
N THR A 72 4.57 -2.37 10.65
CA THR A 72 3.53 -1.57 11.34
C THR A 72 2.71 -0.66 10.43
N ARG A 73 3.11 -0.50 9.16
CA ARG A 73 2.37 0.25 8.14
C ARG A 73 1.42 -0.65 7.35
#